data_AF-A0A3D5PAX4-F1
#
_entry.id   AF-A0A3D5PAX4-F1
#
_cell.length_a   1.000
_cell.length_b   1.000
_cell.length_c   1.000
_cell.angle_alpha   90.00
_cell.angle_beta   90.00
_cell.angle_gamma   90.00
#
_symmetry.space_group_name_H-M   'P 1'
#
loop_
_entity.id
_entity.type
_entity.pdbx_description
1 polymer ?
#
loop_
_entity_poly.entity_id
_entity_poly.type
_entity_poly.pdbx_seq_one_letter_code
_entity_poly.pdbx_strand_id
1 'polypeptide(L)' 'MEFDHIKFIKERNKALLSLDEDKILSFCRKYGVYHPHSDLDFWRSVHKSRVAIKNIPECDREISRKWLIDHGFKDDLNT' A
#
# COMPACT_ATOMS: atom_id res chain seq x y z
N MET A 1 12.07 22.99 -7.21
CA MET A 1 12.66 21.65 -7.03
C MET A 1 11.73 20.69 -7.73
N GLU A 2 12.20 20.01 -8.78
CA GLU A 2 11.37 19.08 -9.54
C GLU A 2 11.08 17.83 -8.69
N PHE A 3 9.88 17.29 -8.80
CA PHE A 3 9.48 16.10 -8.07
C PHE A 3 10.14 14.85 -8.69
N ASP A 4 10.97 14.16 -7.90
CA ASP A 4 11.62 12.92 -8.34
C ASP A 4 10.64 11.73 -8.27
N HIS A 5 9.96 11.49 -9.40
CA HIS A 5 9.00 10.39 -9.55
C HIS A 5 9.63 9.00 -9.32
N ILE A 6 10.89 8.80 -9.71
CA ILE A 6 11.57 7.51 -9.57
C ILE A 6 11.84 7.22 -8.10
N LYS A 7 12.33 8.22 -7.37
CA LYS A 7 12.55 8.13 -5.92
C LYS A 7 11.25 7.90 -5.17
N PHE A 8 10.19 8.62 -5.51
CA PHE A 8 8.87 8.42 -4.91
C PHE A 8 8.38 6.96 -5.07
N ILE A 9 8.44 6.41 -6.28
CA ILE A 9 7.98 5.04 -6.55
C ILE A 9 8.80 4.01 -5.75
N LYS A 10 10.13 4.18 -5.70
CA LYS A 10 11.01 3.30 -4.91
C LYS A 10 10.69 3.34 -3.43
N GLU A 11 10.50 4.53 -2.87
CA GLU A 11 10.20 4.70 -1.46
C GLU A 11 8.79 4.19 -1.09
N ARG A 12 7.79 4.44 -1.94
CA ARG A 12 6.43 3.89 -1.79
C ARG A 12 6.46 2.37 -1.74
N ASN A 13 7.11 1.74 -2.73
CA ASN A 13 7.15 0.27 -2.80
C ASN A 13 7.88 -0.30 -1.58
N LYS A 14 9.00 0.32 -1.16
CA LYS A 14 9.73 -0.09 0.05
C LYS A 14 8.86 -0.01 1.30
N ALA A 15 8.08 1.07 1.46
CA ALA A 15 7.18 1.24 2.59
C ALA A 15 6.04 0.21 2.57
N LEU A 16 5.34 0.06 1.44
CA LEU A 16 4.22 -0.87 1.33
C LEU A 16 4.63 -2.34 1.47
N LEU A 17 5.80 -2.72 0.96
CA LEU A 17 6.34 -4.09 1.10
C LEU A 17 6.74 -4.42 2.54
N SER A 18 7.01 -3.41 3.37
CA SER A 18 7.42 -3.65 4.75
C SER A 18 6.28 -4.13 5.66
N LEU A 19 5.01 -3.86 5.29
CA LEU A 19 3.83 -4.07 6.15
C LEU A 19 4.02 -3.57 7.58
N ASP A 20 4.76 -2.47 7.71
CA ASP A 20 5.11 -1.83 8.98
C ASP A 20 4.44 -0.46 8.98
N GLU A 21 3.53 -0.26 9.93
CA GLU A 21 2.70 0.93 10.02
C GLU A 21 3.53 2.21 10.11
N ASP A 22 4.56 2.22 10.96
CA ASP A 22 5.42 3.37 11.17
C ASP A 22 6.18 3.75 9.89
N LYS A 23 6.67 2.76 9.14
CA LYS A 23 7.34 2.99 7.85
C LYS A 23 6.38 3.55 6.80
N ILE A 24 5.14 3.07 6.77
CA ILE A 24 4.10 3.54 5.83
C ILE A 24 3.67 4.96 6.20
N LEU A 25 3.40 5.24 7.47
CA LEU A 25 3.04 6.57 7.95
C LEU A 25 4.18 7.57 7.74
N SER A 26 5.43 7.16 7.93
CA SER A 26 6.60 7.99 7.62
C SER A 26 6.67 8.35 6.14
N PHE A 27 6.36 7.41 5.23
CA PHE A 27 6.25 7.69 3.80
C PHE A 27 5.11 8.68 3.50
N CYS A 28 3.91 8.46 4.09
CA CYS A 28 2.77 9.34 3.92
C CYS A 28 3.07 10.77 4.36
N ARG A 29 3.67 10.96 5.55
CA ARG A 29 4.09 12.27 6.05
C ARG A 29 5.12 12.94 5.15
N LYS A 30 6.13 12.20 4.68
CA LYS A 30 7.20 12.74 3.82
C LYS A 30 6.66 13.30 2.50
N TYR A 31 5.66 12.65 1.92
CA TYR A 31 5.13 13.00 0.61
C TYR A 31 3.74 13.66 0.64
N GLY A 32 3.20 13.95 1.83
CA GLY A 32 1.86 14.53 1.98
C GLY A 32 0.74 13.63 1.46
N VAL A 33 0.94 12.31 1.46
CA VAL A 33 -0.07 11.34 1.00
C VAL A 33 -1.07 11.12 2.12
N TYR A 34 -2.35 11.35 1.83
CA TYR A 34 -3.44 11.04 2.76
C TYR A 34 -3.44 9.57 3.14
N HIS A 35 -3.70 9.29 4.41
CA HIS A 35 -4.00 7.95 4.90
C HIS A 35 -5.27 8.00 5.77
N PRO A 36 -6.09 6.93 5.78
CA PRO A 36 -7.21 6.83 6.71
C PRO A 36 -6.75 6.85 8.16
N HIS A 37 -7.63 7.31 9.06
CA HIS A 37 -7.39 7.33 10.51
C HIS A 37 -7.90 6.07 11.23
N SER A 38 -8.77 5.27 10.61
CA SER A 38 -9.20 3.99 11.18
C SER A 38 -8.19 2.91 10.80
N ASP A 39 -7.85 2.03 11.74
CA ASP A 39 -6.89 0.94 11.50
C ASP A 39 -7.37 0.04 10.35
N LEU A 40 -8.66 -0.28 10.32
CA LEU A 40 -9.23 -1.15 9.30
C LEU A 40 -9.15 -0.51 7.90
N ASP A 41 -9.52 0.77 7.75
CA ASP A 41 -9.45 1.43 6.44
C ASP A 41 -8.00 1.72 6.04
N PHE A 42 -7.12 1.96 7.01
CA PHE A 42 -5.69 2.11 6.78
C PHE A 42 -5.13 0.83 6.15
N TRP A 43 -5.28 -0.32 6.82
CA TRP A 43 -4.77 -1.59 6.32
C TRP A 43 -5.46 -2.03 5.03
N ARG A 44 -6.78 -1.80 4.90
CA ARG A 44 -7.49 -2.01 3.62
C ARG A 44 -6.85 -1.19 2.49
N SER A 45 -6.54 0.07 2.72
CA SER A 45 -5.90 0.96 1.73
C SER A 45 -4.49 0.48 1.35
N VAL A 46 -3.70 0.04 2.34
CA VAL A 46 -2.37 -0.55 2.12
C VAL A 46 -2.45 -1.80 1.26
N HIS A 47 -3.32 -2.75 1.62
CA HIS A 47 -3.46 -4.01 0.90
C HIS A 47 -4.03 -3.81 -0.50
N LYS A 48 -5.05 -2.96 -0.69
CA LYS A 48 -5.53 -2.58 -2.03
C LYS A 48 -4.42 -1.98 -2.89
N SER A 49 -3.59 -1.11 -2.32
CA SER A 49 -2.45 -0.50 -3.02
C SER A 49 -1.42 -1.55 -3.45
N ARG A 50 -1.08 -2.50 -2.57
CA ARG A 50 -0.16 -3.60 -2.90
C ARG A 50 -0.68 -4.46 -4.05
N VAL A 51 -1.99 -4.77 -4.07
CA VAL A 51 -2.58 -5.58 -5.16
C VAL A 51 -2.59 -4.81 -6.49
N ALA A 52 -2.87 -3.50 -6.46
CA ALA A 52 -2.96 -2.66 -7.66
C ALA A 52 -1.60 -2.30 -8.31
N ILE A 53 -0.50 -2.29 -7.56
CA ILE A 53 0.82 -1.92 -8.09
C ILE A 53 1.36 -3.06 -8.97
N LYS A 54 1.70 -2.74 -10.23
CA LYS A 54 2.21 -3.71 -11.21
C LYS A 54 3.53 -4.36 -10.78
N ASN A 55 4.44 -3.60 -10.19
CA ASN A 55 5.80 -4.02 -9.87
C ASN A 55 5.99 -4.56 -8.43
N ILE A 56 4.92 -4.98 -7.76
CA ILE A 56 4.99 -5.71 -6.48
C ILE A 56 5.21 -7.21 -6.81
N PRO A 57 6.11 -7.93 -6.10
CA PRO A 57 6.26 -9.38 -6.26
C PRO A 57 4.94 -10.12 -6.07
N GLU A 58 4.69 -11.20 -6.83
CA GLU A 58 3.39 -11.87 -6.79
C GLU A 58 3.09 -12.47 -5.41
N CYS A 59 4.09 -12.99 -4.69
CA CYS A 59 3.91 -13.49 -3.33
C CYS A 59 3.41 -12.40 -2.36
N ASP A 60 3.93 -11.18 -2.46
CA ASP A 60 3.46 -10.02 -1.68
C ASP A 60 2.04 -9.61 -2.05
N ARG A 61 1.70 -9.75 -3.33
CA ARG A 61 0.35 -9.50 -3.86
C ARG A 61 -0.65 -10.50 -3.27
N GLU A 62 -0.30 -11.77 -3.25
CA GLU A 62 -1.12 -12.86 -2.68
C GLU A 62 -1.34 -12.69 -1.17
N ILE A 63 -0.32 -12.29 -0.40
CA ILE A 63 -0.47 -11.94 1.02
C ILE A 63 -1.56 -10.87 1.18
N SER A 64 -1.58 -9.85 0.31
CA SER A 64 -2.58 -8.78 0.39
C SER A 64 -3.96 -9.22 -0.03
N ARG A 65 -4.09 -10.04 -1.08
CA ARG A 65 -5.38 -10.62 -1.48
C ARG A 65 -5.97 -11.46 -0.35
N LYS A 66 -5.15 -12.31 0.26
CA LYS A 66 -5.59 -13.13 1.40
C LYS A 66 -6.04 -12.27 2.57
N TRP A 67 -5.28 -11.25 2.95
CA TRP A 67 -5.66 -10.34 4.03
C TRP A 67 -7.01 -9.67 3.74
N LEU A 68 -7.22 -9.16 2.51
CA LEU A 68 -8.48 -8.53 2.12
C LEU A 68 -9.67 -9.50 2.25
N ILE A 69 -9.53 -10.72 1.74
CA ILE A 69 -10.56 -11.77 1.84
C ILE A 69 -10.86 -12.13 3.29
N ASP A 70 -9.82 -12.35 4.10
CA ASP A 70 -9.96 -12.71 5.52
C ASP A 70 -10.66 -11.62 6.34
N HIS A 71 -10.63 -10.35 5.88
CA HIS A 71 -11.30 -9.20 6.51
C HIS A 71 -12.63 -8.82 5.82
N GLY A 72 -13.16 -9.69 4.94
CA GLY A 72 -14.46 -9.50 4.29
C GLY A 72 -14.46 -8.50 3.12
N PHE A 73 -13.29 -8.09 2.64
CA PHE A 73 -13.15 -7.24 1.46
C PHE A 73 -13.05 -8.09 0.20
N LYS A 74 -13.73 -7.63 -0.85
CA LYS A 74 -13.59 -8.21 -2.19
C LYS A 74 -12.35 -7.64 -2.87
N ASP A 75 -11.70 -8.47 -3.68
CA ASP A 75 -10.66 -8.03 -4.61
C ASP A 75 -11.33 -7.30 -5.78
N ASP A 76 -11.74 -6.05 -5.56
CA ASP A 76 -12.49 -5.24 -6.54
C ASP A 76 -11.62 -4.78 -7.73
N LEU A 77 -10.43 -5.34 -7.94
CA LEU A 77 -9.50 -4.91 -8.99
C LEU A 77 -9.88 -5.37 -10.40
N ASN A 78 -11.08 -5.95 -10.56
CA ASN A 78 -11.72 -6.23 -11.85
C ASN A 78 -13.17 -5.72 -11.87
N THR A 79 -13.35 -4.41 -12.08
CA THR A 79 -14.51 -3.82 -12.81
C THR A 79 -14.04 -2.58 -13.55
#